data_AF-A0A843TB89-F1
#
_entry.id   AF-A0A843TB89-F1
#
_cell.length_a   1.000
_cell.length_b   1.000
_cell.length_c   1.000
_cell.angle_alpha   90.00
_cell.angle_beta   90.00
_cell.angle_gamma   90.00
#
_symmetry.space_group_name_H-M   'P 1'
#
loop_
_entity.id
_entity.type
_entity.pdbx_description
1 polymer ?
#
loop_
_entity_poly.entity_id
_entity_poly.type
_entity_poly.pdbx_seq_one_letter_code
_entity_poly.pdbx_strand_id
1 'polypeptide(L)'
;MALRRLMGADDVRIGPVLDYLCQVSDLKEVFFLWRPFLSDPGDEMVLEIAVGGRAEVIVTHNLRDFAGVEDRFGIRVLSPAAFLIEIRGKL
;
A
#
# COMPACT_ATOMS: atom_id res chain seq x y z
N MET A 1 -10.51 -22.58 -3.35
CA MET A 1 -9.64 -23.62 -3.95
C MET A 1 -8.87 -22.95 -5.08
N ALA A 2 -7.54 -22.89 -5.19
CA ALA A 2 -6.44 -23.52 -4.48
C ALA A 2 -5.15 -22.67 -4.63
N LEU A 3 -5.11 -21.47 -4.05
CA LEU A 3 -3.89 -20.63 -4.00
C LEU A 3 -3.38 -20.39 -2.57
N ARG A 4 -3.81 -21.20 -1.60
CA ARG A 4 -3.55 -20.96 -0.16
C ARG A 4 -2.48 -21.88 0.47
N ARG A 5 -1.83 -22.79 -0.27
CA ARG A 5 -0.88 -23.73 0.34
C ARG A 5 0.28 -24.09 -0.58
N LEU A 6 1.21 -23.15 -0.81
CA LEU A 6 2.50 -23.51 -1.38
C LEU A 6 3.70 -22.75 -0.79
N MET A 7 3.48 -21.69 -0.02
CA MET A 7 4.57 -20.97 0.67
C MET A 7 4.12 -20.69 2.10
N GLY A 8 4.68 -21.43 3.07
CA GLY A 8 4.65 -21.04 4.48
C GLY A 8 5.72 -19.98 4.74
N ALA A 9 5.70 -19.33 5.89
CA ALA A 9 6.69 -18.29 6.24
C ALA A 9 8.16 -18.79 6.19
N ASP A 10 8.38 -20.10 6.27
CA ASP A 10 9.69 -20.75 6.24
C ASP A 10 10.15 -21.12 4.82
N ASP A 11 9.40 -20.76 3.78
CA ASP A 11 9.79 -21.05 2.40
C ASP A 11 11.06 -20.27 2.05
N VAL A 12 12.12 -20.99 1.72
CA VAL A 12 13.44 -20.43 1.39
C VAL A 12 13.39 -19.38 0.27
N ARG A 13 12.35 -19.37 -0.55
CA ARG A 13 12.15 -18.39 -1.63
C ARG A 13 11.66 -17.03 -1.15
N ILE A 14 11.10 -16.94 0.07
CA ILE A 14 10.57 -15.67 0.61
C ILE A 14 11.70 -14.66 0.82
N GLY A 15 12.80 -15.08 1.45
CA GLY A 15 13.95 -14.21 1.73
C GLY A 15 14.46 -13.48 0.48
N PRO A 16 14.84 -14.19 -0.59
CA PRO A 16 15.29 -13.57 -1.84
C PRO A 16 14.28 -12.61 -2.48
N VAL A 17 12.97 -12.89 -2.38
CA VAL A 17 11.93 -11.98 -2.90
C VAL A 17 11.87 -10.70 -2.08
N LEU A 18 11.90 -10.81 -0.74
CA LEU A 18 11.91 -9.65 0.14
C LEU A 18 13.21 -8.83 -0.03
N ASP A 19 14.36 -9.48 -0.13
CA ASP A 19 15.65 -8.83 -0.37
C ASP A 19 15.64 -8.05 -1.68
N TYR A 20 15.11 -8.65 -2.75
CA TYR A 20 14.95 -7.97 -4.04
C TYR A 20 14.03 -6.76 -3.92
N LEU A 21 12.86 -6.89 -3.27
CA LEU A 21 11.94 -5.78 -3.07
C LEU A 21 12.60 -4.64 -2.28
N CYS A 22 13.32 -4.94 -1.21
CA CYS A 22 14.08 -3.97 -0.44
C CYS A 22 15.17 -3.29 -1.28
N GLN A 23 15.86 -4.06 -2.13
CA GLN A 23 16.92 -3.55 -3.01
C GLN A 23 16.41 -2.56 -4.06
N VAL A 24 15.24 -2.81 -4.65
CA VAL A 24 14.67 -1.94 -5.70
C VAL A 24 13.78 -0.84 -5.15
N SER A 25 13.44 -0.88 -3.85
CA SER A 25 12.62 0.14 -3.21
C SER A 25 13.43 1.37 -2.82
N ASP A 26 12.77 2.53 -2.81
CA ASP A 26 13.32 3.74 -2.23
C ASP A 26 12.92 3.84 -0.75
N LEU A 27 13.91 3.81 0.14
CA LEU A 27 13.68 3.89 1.58
C LEU A 27 13.23 5.30 1.95
N LYS A 28 12.03 5.43 2.52
CA LYS A 28 11.49 6.72 2.96
C LYS A 28 11.57 6.86 4.47
N GLU A 29 12.12 7.98 4.92
CA GLU A 29 11.88 8.45 6.28
C GLU A 29 10.44 8.94 6.40
N VAL A 30 9.83 8.64 7.54
CA VAL A 30 8.42 8.87 7.79
C VAL A 30 8.28 9.59 9.13
N PHE A 31 7.58 10.74 9.15
CA PHE A 31 7.51 11.66 10.30
C PHE A 31 6.04 11.90 10.68
N PHE A 32 5.68 11.73 11.96
CA PHE A 32 4.29 11.40 12.36
C PHE A 32 3.61 12.38 13.31
N LEU A 33 3.37 13.61 12.87
CA LEU A 33 2.64 14.58 13.70
C LEU A 33 1.12 14.42 13.68
N TRP A 34 0.55 13.58 12.78
CA TRP A 34 -0.90 13.51 12.55
C TRP A 34 -1.57 12.20 12.97
N ARG A 35 -0.84 11.28 13.61
CA ARG A 35 -1.43 10.01 14.08
C ARG A 35 -2.30 10.20 15.35
N PRO A 36 -3.38 9.41 15.51
CA PRO A 36 -3.98 8.57 14.48
C PRO A 36 -4.83 9.41 13.53
N PHE A 37 -4.82 9.04 12.25
CA PHE A 37 -5.73 9.58 11.25
C PHE A 37 -6.70 8.51 10.71
N LEU A 38 -6.22 7.30 10.45
CA LEU A 38 -7.04 6.22 9.92
C LEU A 38 -7.87 5.55 11.03
N SER A 39 -8.97 4.90 10.65
CA SER A 39 -9.79 4.14 11.60
C SER A 39 -9.10 2.89 12.11
N ASP A 40 -8.29 2.24 11.27
CA ASP A 40 -7.39 1.15 11.67
C ASP A 40 -5.96 1.69 11.85
N PRO A 41 -5.44 1.79 13.09
CA PRO A 41 -4.08 2.23 13.35
C PRO A 41 -3.00 1.35 12.74
N GLY A 42 -3.31 0.08 12.41
CA GLY A 42 -2.39 -0.84 11.75
C GLY A 42 -2.11 -0.46 10.30
N ASP A 43 -3.03 0.25 9.65
CA ASP A 43 -2.91 0.70 8.26
C ASP A 43 -2.17 2.04 8.13
N GLU A 44 -1.86 2.72 9.24
CA GLU A 44 -1.12 4.00 9.23
C GLU A 44 0.18 3.89 8.44
N MET A 45 0.93 2.79 8.59
CA MET A 45 2.20 2.60 7.87
C MET A 45 2.04 2.70 6.34
N VAL A 46 0.88 2.32 5.79
CA VAL A 46 0.59 2.39 4.36
C VAL A 46 0.32 3.83 3.94
N LEU A 47 -0.42 4.59 4.73
CA LEU A 47 -0.64 6.02 4.47
C LEU A 47 0.66 6.82 4.62
N GLU A 48 1.43 6.52 5.66
CA GLU A 48 2.71 7.15 5.96
C GLU A 48 3.70 7.03 4.80
N ILE A 49 3.84 5.82 4.23
CA ILE A 49 4.69 5.63 3.06
C ILE A 49 4.11 6.29 1.80
N ALA A 50 2.78 6.31 1.65
CA ALA A 50 2.14 6.99 0.51
C ALA A 50 2.42 8.50 0.54
N VAL A 51 2.35 9.13 1.72
CA VAL A 51 2.67 10.56 1.90
C VAL A 51 4.16 10.80 1.73
N GLY A 52 5.03 10.06 2.43
CA GLY A 52 6.49 10.22 2.34
C GLY A 52 7.05 9.90 0.95
N GLY A 53 6.40 8.99 0.23
CA GLY A 53 6.72 8.60 -1.14
C GLY A 53 6.07 9.44 -2.22
N ARG A 54 5.19 10.39 -1.88
CA ARG A 54 4.40 11.20 -2.82
C ARG A 54 3.62 10.33 -3.82
N ALA A 55 3.02 9.25 -3.32
CA ALA A 55 2.17 8.39 -4.12
C ALA A 55 0.95 9.15 -4.60
N GLU A 56 0.55 8.93 -5.85
CA GLU A 56 -0.68 9.50 -6.41
C GLU A 56 -1.93 8.73 -5.97
N VAL A 57 -1.78 7.43 -5.70
CA VAL A 57 -2.88 6.51 -5.42
C VAL A 57 -2.47 5.45 -4.39
N ILE A 58 -3.33 5.19 -3.41
CA ILE A 58 -3.34 3.97 -2.60
C ILE A 58 -4.34 2.99 -3.21
N VAL A 59 -3.87 1.79 -3.53
CA VAL A 59 -4.72 0.73 -4.09
C VAL A 59 -5.02 -0.30 -3.02
N THR A 60 -6.28 -0.40 -2.57
CA THR A 60 -6.68 -1.28 -1.46
C THR A 60 -8.13 -1.74 -1.57
N HIS A 61 -8.45 -2.90 -0.97
CA HIS A 61 -9.83 -3.31 -0.76
C HIS A 61 -10.46 -2.64 0.48
N ASN A 62 -9.64 -2.12 1.41
CA ASN A 62 -10.06 -1.52 2.67
C ASN A 62 -10.47 -0.05 2.52
N LEU A 63 -11.26 0.28 1.48
CA LEU A 63 -11.58 1.68 1.13
C LEU A 63 -12.15 2.48 2.31
N ARG A 64 -12.93 1.83 3.17
CA ARG A 64 -13.54 2.46 4.35
C ARG A 64 -12.49 2.93 5.36
N ASP A 65 -11.43 2.16 5.55
CA ASP A 65 -10.41 2.44 6.56
C ASP A 65 -9.49 3.60 6.15
N PHE A 66 -9.49 3.94 4.86
CA PHE A 66 -8.76 5.04 4.26
C PHE A 66 -9.65 6.25 3.91
N ALA A 67 -10.85 6.34 4.50
CA ALA A 67 -11.74 7.48 4.29
C ALA A 67 -11.08 8.80 4.71
N GLY A 68 -11.22 9.84 3.88
CA GLY A 68 -10.65 11.18 4.12
C GLY A 68 -9.18 11.34 3.74
N VAL A 69 -8.48 10.27 3.32
CA VAL A 69 -7.08 10.36 2.84
C VAL A 69 -6.96 11.29 1.63
N GLU A 70 -7.87 11.17 0.67
CA GLU A 70 -7.86 12.01 -0.53
C GLU A 70 -8.05 13.49 -0.19
N ASP A 71 -9.01 13.80 0.68
CA ASP A 71 -9.29 15.18 1.10
C ASP A 71 -8.12 15.80 1.88
N ARG A 72 -7.46 15.02 2.74
CA ARG A 72 -6.40 15.54 3.64
C ARG A 72 -5.02 15.58 2.98
N PHE A 73 -4.70 14.60 2.15
CA PHE A 73 -3.35 14.41 1.61
C PHE A 73 -3.27 14.51 0.08
N GLY A 74 -4.41 14.62 -0.62
CA GLY A 74 -4.45 14.64 -2.08
C GLY A 74 -4.11 13.29 -2.72
N ILE A 75 -4.13 12.20 -1.94
CA ILE A 75 -3.80 10.85 -2.40
C ILE A 75 -5.10 10.09 -2.64
N ARG A 76 -5.35 9.67 -3.88
CA ARG A 76 -6.58 8.96 -4.24
C ARG A 76 -6.58 7.56 -3.62
N VAL A 77 -7.75 7.05 -3.27
CA VAL A 77 -7.89 5.69 -2.74
C VAL A 77 -8.77 4.89 -3.69
N LEU A 78 -8.21 3.88 -4.35
CA LEU A 78 -8.89 3.09 -5.37
C LEU A 78 -8.94 1.61 -5.01
N SER A 79 -10.01 0.93 -5.42
CA SER A 79 -10.01 -0.53 -5.42
C SER A 79 -9.06 -1.05 -6.52
N PRO A 80 -8.49 -2.26 -6.38
CA PRO A 80 -7.69 -2.86 -7.44
C PRO A 80 -8.41 -2.90 -8.79
N ALA A 81 -9.71 -3.20 -8.79
CA ALA A 81 -10.51 -3.21 -10.03
C ALA A 81 -10.60 -1.82 -10.67
N ALA A 82 -10.86 -0.77 -9.88
CA ALA A 82 -10.90 0.60 -10.38
C ALA A 82 -9.55 1.06 -10.92
N PHE A 83 -8.47 0.77 -10.19
CA PHE A 83 -7.11 1.10 -10.63
C PHE A 83 -6.73 0.39 -11.94
N LEU A 84 -7.07 -0.90 -12.09
CA LEU A 84 -6.82 -1.66 -13.32
C LEU A 84 -7.55 -1.08 -14.54
N ILE A 85 -8.80 -0.63 -14.36
CA ILE A 85 -9.56 0.05 -15.41
C ILE A 85 -8.85 1.35 -15.82
N GLU A 86 -8.41 2.14 -14.85
CA GLU A 86 -7.72 3.41 -15.10
C GLU A 86 -6.42 3.23 -15.87
N ILE A 87 -5.54 2.31 -15.45
CA ILE A 87 -4.25 2.11 -16.13
C ILE A 87 -4.42 1.48 -17.52
N ARG A 88 -5.45 0.66 -17.73
CA ARG A 88 -5.75 0.11 -19.07
C ARG A 88 -6.25 1.18 -20.04
N GLY A 89 -6.93 2.21 -19.56
CA GLY A 89 -7.35 3.35 -20.38
C GLY A 89 -6.23 4.37 -20.66
N LYS A 90 -5.09 4.25 -19.98
CA LYS A 90 -3.89 5.10 -20.17
C LYS A 90 -2.82 4.44 -21.05
N LEU A 91 -2.96 3.15 -21.38
CA LEU A 91 -2.15 2.39 -22.35
C LEU A 91 -2.75 2.54 -23.75
#